data_AF-A0A538PNU1-F1
#
_entry.id   AF-A0A538PNU1-F1
#
_cell.length_a   1.000
_cell.length_b   1.000
_cell.length_c   1.000
_cell.angle_alpha   90.00
_cell.angle_beta   90.00
_cell.angle_gamma   90.00
#
_symmetry.space_group_name_H-M   'P 1'
#
loop_
_entity.id
_entity.type
_entity.pdbx_description
1 polymer ?
#
loop_
_entity_poly.entity_id
_entity_poly.type
_entity_poly.pdbx_seq_one_letter_code
_entity_poly.pdbx_strand_id
1 'polypeptide(L)'
;MAARPDGHRGRRGRPEAAGIVPVSARRAGEARRPTVDRRRTAPQRRIWMTAFLASLRAHPRGFWFVFWGELAERASFYGMRTVLALYLLDVLRFERASAASVMTFFL
;
A
#
# COMPACT_ATOMS: atom_id res chain seq x y z
N MET A 1 81.76 14.11 -27.34
CA MET A 1 81.41 13.16 -26.27
C MET A 1 80.33 12.23 -26.82
N ALA A 2 80.75 11.01 -27.14
CA ALA A 2 80.00 9.78 -27.45
C ALA A 2 78.71 9.82 -28.33
N ALA A 3 78.88 9.46 -29.60
CA ALA A 3 77.93 8.63 -30.33
C ALA A 3 78.22 7.15 -30.03
N ARG A 4 77.17 6.30 -29.96
CA ARG A 4 77.12 4.87 -30.42
C ARG A 4 75.84 4.18 -29.89
N PRO A 5 74.83 3.94 -30.74
CA PRO A 5 73.93 2.78 -30.62
C PRO A 5 74.58 1.58 -31.34
N ASP A 6 74.37 0.36 -30.85
CA ASP A 6 74.56 -0.97 -31.49
C ASP A 6 74.77 -1.99 -30.35
N GLY A 7 74.19 -3.18 -30.28
CA GLY A 7 73.32 -3.96 -31.14
C GLY A 7 73.17 -5.34 -30.50
N HIS A 8 72.31 -6.16 -31.10
CA HIS A 8 72.41 -7.62 -31.28
C HIS A 8 71.10 -8.38 -31.03
N ARG A 9 70.54 -8.82 -32.17
CA ARG A 9 69.68 -10.00 -32.30
C ARG A 9 70.40 -11.24 -31.76
N GLY A 10 69.66 -12.11 -31.09
CA GLY A 10 70.05 -13.49 -30.83
C GLY A 10 68.84 -14.37 -30.54
N ARG A 11 68.26 -14.97 -31.59
CA ARG A 11 67.32 -16.12 -31.49
C ARG A 11 68.06 -17.34 -30.92
N ARG A 12 67.42 -18.07 -30.00
CA ARG A 12 67.57 -19.50 -29.59
C ARG A 12 66.69 -19.64 -28.33
N GLY A 13 65.82 -20.60 -28.05
CA GLY A 13 65.32 -21.82 -28.66
C GLY A 13 64.17 -22.32 -27.75
N ARG A 14 63.24 -23.08 -28.33
CA ARG A 14 62.09 -23.87 -27.78
C ARG A 14 62.50 -24.78 -26.56
N PRO A 15 61.63 -25.34 -25.67
CA PRO A 15 60.23 -25.84 -25.82
C PRO A 15 59.22 -25.45 -24.70
N GLU A 16 57.92 -25.37 -24.96
CA GLU A 16 56.94 -26.47 -24.85
C GLU A 16 57.09 -27.31 -23.56
N ALA A 17 56.45 -26.86 -22.48
CA ALA A 17 56.12 -27.69 -21.34
C ALA A 17 54.63 -27.52 -21.05
N ALA A 18 53.90 -28.59 -21.32
CA ALA A 18 52.48 -28.73 -21.15
C ALA A 18 52.08 -28.59 -19.67
N GLY A 19 51.39 -27.49 -19.35
CA GLY A 19 50.60 -27.38 -18.14
C GLY A 19 49.21 -27.96 -18.39
N ILE A 20 49.09 -29.28 -18.27
CA ILE A 20 47.83 -30.00 -18.27
C ILE A 20 46.99 -29.48 -17.10
N VAL A 21 45.89 -28.78 -17.37
CA VAL A 21 44.92 -28.37 -16.35
C VAL A 21 44.12 -29.61 -15.95
N PRO A 22 44.18 -30.10 -14.70
CA PRO A 22 43.35 -31.23 -14.29
C PRO A 22 41.88 -30.80 -14.20
N VAL A 23 41.08 -31.33 -15.13
CA VAL A 23 39.61 -31.38 -15.12
C VAL A 23 39.17 -32.39 -14.06
N SER A 24 39.26 -32.03 -12.78
CA SER A 24 38.77 -32.88 -11.69
C SER A 24 38.44 -32.12 -10.40
N ALA A 25 37.77 -30.98 -10.54
CA ALA A 25 37.00 -30.37 -9.45
C ALA A 25 35.50 -30.47 -9.76
N ARG A 26 35.05 -31.69 -10.10
CA ARG A 26 33.63 -32.08 -10.10
C ARG A 26 33.39 -32.88 -8.83
N ARG A 27 32.41 -32.43 -8.05
CA ARG A 27 31.90 -32.97 -6.77
C ARG A 27 32.58 -32.43 -5.51
N ALA A 28 31.95 -31.42 -4.94
CA ALA A 28 31.38 -31.45 -3.59
C ALA A 28 31.05 -30.00 -3.22
N GLY A 29 29.78 -29.64 -3.19
CA GLY A 29 29.41 -28.26 -2.90
C GLY A 29 27.96 -27.98 -3.20
N GLU A 30 27.11 -28.45 -2.30
CA GLU A 30 25.99 -27.66 -1.83
C GLU A 30 24.87 -27.36 -2.84
N ALA A 31 23.93 -28.31 -2.87
CA ALA A 31 22.57 -28.09 -3.30
C ALA A 31 21.93 -26.94 -2.50
N ARG A 32 22.11 -25.69 -2.94
CA ARG A 32 21.29 -24.55 -2.50
C ARG A 32 19.90 -24.68 -3.12
N ARG A 33 19.08 -25.53 -2.50
CA ARG A 33 17.63 -25.39 -2.58
C ARG A 33 17.30 -24.00 -2.02
N PRO A 34 16.58 -23.12 -2.74
CA PRO A 34 15.97 -21.98 -2.08
C PRO A 34 14.94 -22.55 -1.12
N THR A 35 15.27 -22.53 0.17
CA THR A 35 14.28 -22.72 1.23
C THR A 35 13.32 -21.55 1.13
N VAL A 36 12.23 -21.75 0.38
CA VAL A 36 11.05 -20.91 0.43
C VAL A 36 10.57 -20.98 1.88
N ASP A 37 10.91 -19.94 2.65
CA ASP A 37 10.45 -19.77 4.01
C ASP A 37 8.93 -19.55 3.98
N ARG A 38 8.21 -20.67 4.03
CA ARG A 38 6.75 -20.76 4.02
C ARG A 38 6.14 -20.45 5.39
N ARG A 39 6.83 -19.68 6.26
CA ARG A 39 6.39 -19.42 7.64
C ARG A 39 6.07 -17.96 7.94
N ARG A 40 5.34 -17.27 7.05
CA ARG A 40 4.67 -16.00 7.40
C ARG A 40 3.27 -15.87 6.81
N THR A 41 2.40 -16.84 7.06
CA THR A 41 0.95 -16.66 6.93
C THR A 41 0.34 -16.58 8.33
N ALA A 42 0.59 -15.48 9.01
CA ALA A 42 -0.17 -15.11 10.20
C ALA A 42 -1.59 -14.64 9.79
N PRO A 43 -2.63 -14.86 10.61
CA PRO A 43 -4.01 -14.59 10.22
C PRO A 43 -4.24 -13.07 10.08
N GLN A 44 -4.37 -12.63 8.83
CA GLN A 44 -4.52 -11.24 8.39
C GLN A 44 -5.82 -10.54 8.84
N ARG A 45 -6.63 -11.13 9.72
CA ARG A 45 -8.01 -10.69 9.98
C ARG A 45 -8.15 -9.63 11.08
N ARG A 46 -7.15 -9.38 11.94
CA ARG A 46 -7.22 -8.36 13.02
C ARG A 46 -6.62 -6.99 12.68
N ILE A 47 -5.88 -6.86 11.57
CA ILE A 47 -5.08 -5.66 11.27
C ILE A 47 -5.94 -4.49 10.75
N TRP A 48 -7.10 -4.79 10.16
CA TRP A 48 -7.97 -3.79 9.54
C TRP A 48 -8.55 -2.79 10.53
N MET A 49 -8.97 -3.25 11.72
CA MET A 49 -9.55 -2.36 12.74
C MET A 49 -8.51 -1.38 13.30
N THR A 50 -7.29 -1.85 13.55
CA THR A 50 -6.20 -1.01 14.06
C THR A 50 -5.71 -0.01 13.02
N ALA A 51 -5.62 -0.42 11.76
CA ALA A 51 -5.24 0.46 10.65
C ALA A 51 -6.30 1.54 10.40
N PHE A 52 -7.59 1.19 10.49
CA PHE A 52 -8.68 2.14 10.38
C PHE A 52 -8.67 3.19 11.50
N LEU A 53 -8.51 2.76 12.76
CA LEU A 53 -8.40 3.68 13.90
C LEU A 53 -7.17 4.60 13.82
N ALA A 54 -6.06 4.08 13.29
CA ALA A 54 -4.86 4.88 13.05
C ALA A 54 -5.09 5.94 11.95
N SER A 55 -5.80 5.57 10.88
CA SER A 55 -6.16 6.50 9.80
C SER A 55 -7.05 7.64 10.30
N LEU A 56 -8.09 7.35 11.11
CA LEU A 56 -8.94 8.39 11.70
C LEU A 56 -8.13 9.40 12.53
N ARG A 57 -7.16 8.95 13.33
CA ARG A 57 -6.30 9.83 14.13
C ARG A 57 -5.26 10.59 13.31
N ALA A 58 -4.99 10.18 12.07
CA ALA A 58 -4.04 10.83 11.17
C ALA A 58 -4.63 12.05 10.43
N HIS A 59 -5.93 12.34 10.58
CA HIS A 59 -6.55 13.48 9.92
C HIS A 59 -6.15 14.81 10.60
N PRO A 60 -5.96 15.90 9.82
CA PRO A 60 -5.71 17.23 10.37
C PRO A 60 -6.79 17.65 11.36
N ARG A 61 -6.44 18.39 12.42
CA ARG A 61 -7.43 18.81 13.45
C ARG A 61 -8.62 19.59 12.86
N GLY A 62 -8.39 20.39 11.82
CA GLY A 62 -9.45 21.14 11.13
C GLY A 62 -10.45 20.27 10.35
N PHE A 63 -10.04 19.07 9.90
CA PHE A 63 -10.95 18.12 9.26
C PHE A 63 -12.11 17.76 10.19
N TRP A 64 -11.84 17.56 11.48
CA TRP A 64 -12.88 17.22 12.45
C TRP A 64 -13.91 18.33 12.63
N PHE A 65 -13.50 19.60 12.56
CA PHE A 65 -14.43 20.73 12.64
C PHE A 65 -15.41 20.72 11.46
N VAL A 66 -14.89 20.62 10.23
CA VAL A 66 -15.73 20.58 9.02
C VAL A 66 -16.57 19.32 8.97
N PHE A 67 -15.99 18.15 9.30
CA PHE A 67 -16.70 16.88 9.33
C PHE A 67 -17.89 16.91 10.30
N TRP A 68 -17.68 17.39 11.53
CA TRP A 68 -18.77 17.53 12.50
C TRP A 68 -19.80 18.59 12.07
N GLY A 69 -19.36 19.69 11.46
CA GLY A 69 -20.26 20.71 10.92
C GLY A 69 -21.20 20.17 9.85
N GLU A 70 -20.65 19.55 8.81
CA GLU A 70 -21.42 18.94 7.71
C GLU A 70 -22.28 17.76 8.20
N LEU A 71 -21.78 16.96 9.14
CA LEU A 71 -22.56 15.88 9.75
C LEU A 71 -23.77 16.43 10.52
N ALA A 72 -23.57 17.47 11.32
CA ALA A 72 -24.64 18.10 12.10
C ALA A 72 -25.68 18.79 11.20
N GLU A 73 -25.24 19.44 10.12
CA GLU A 73 -26.10 20.05 9.12
C GLU A 73 -27.01 19.01 8.44
N ARG A 74 -26.43 17.92 7.92
CA ARG A 74 -27.19 16.81 7.32
C ARG A 74 -28.09 16.10 8.32
N ALA A 75 -27.62 15.89 9.55
CA ALA A 75 -28.43 15.27 10.60
C ALA A 75 -29.65 16.13 10.93
N SER A 76 -29.50 17.45 11.01
CA SER A 76 -30.60 18.37 11.29
C SER A 76 -31.56 18.49 10.10
N PHE A 77 -31.03 18.53 8.87
CA PHE A 77 -31.83 18.61 7.65
C PHE A 77 -32.73 17.38 7.47
N TYR A 78 -32.15 16.16 7.52
CA TYR A 78 -32.94 14.93 7.40
C TYR A 78 -33.75 14.62 8.67
N GLY A 79 -33.26 15.03 9.84
CA GLY A 79 -33.96 14.91 11.11
C GLY A 79 -35.25 15.72 11.13
N MET A 80 -35.21 16.99 10.72
CA MET A 80 -36.39 17.85 10.60
C MET A 80 -37.46 17.20 9.72
N ARG A 81 -37.05 16.69 8.55
CA ARG A 81 -37.97 16.02 7.62
C ARG A 81 -38.65 14.79 8.25
N THR A 82 -37.88 14.00 8.99
CA THR A 82 -38.39 12.76 9.61
C THR A 82 -39.36 13.07 10.75
N VAL A 83 -38.95 13.96 11.67
CA VAL A 83 -39.77 14.33 12.82
C VAL A 83 -41.04 15.05 12.38
N LEU A 84 -40.96 15.95 11.40
CA LEU A 84 -42.13 16.64 10.86
C LEU A 84 -43.14 15.68 10.23
N ALA A 85 -42.67 14.72 9.42
CA ALA A 85 -43.54 13.73 8.80
C ALA A 85 -44.29 12.88 9.83
N LEU A 86 -43.57 12.39 10.85
CA LEU A 86 -44.16 11.63 11.95
C LEU A 86 -45.13 12.49 12.77
N TYR A 87 -44.77 13.74 13.05
CA TYR A 87 -45.63 14.65 13.81
C TYR A 87 -46.98 14.92 13.11
N LEU A 88 -46.96 15.16 11.79
CA LEU A 88 -48.18 15.39 11.01
C LEU A 88 -49.11 14.17 10.99
N LEU A 89 -48.54 12.97 10.89
CA LEU A 89 -49.30 11.72 10.80
C LEU A 89 -49.76 11.21 12.17
N ASP A 90 -48.86 11.19 13.16
CA ASP A 90 -49.10 10.48 14.43
C ASP A 90 -49.71 11.38 15.50
N VAL A 91 -49.35 12.67 15.51
CA VAL A 91 -49.84 13.63 16.52
C VAL A 91 -51.02 14.41 15.97
N LEU A 92 -50.87 15.02 14.79
CA LEU A 92 -51.92 15.83 14.17
C LEU A 92 -52.97 15.01 13.42
N ARG A 93 -52.71 13.72 13.20
CA ARG A 93 -53.63 12.78 12.52
C ARG A 93 -54.14 13.28 11.18
N PHE A 94 -53.28 13.99 10.44
CA PHE A 94 -53.61 14.41 9.08
C PHE A 94 -53.75 13.20 8.16
N GLU A 95 -54.65 13.32 7.19
CA GLU A 95 -54.69 12.38 6.08
C GLU A 95 -53.35 12.43 5.32
N ARG A 96 -52.88 11.28 4.83
CA ARG A 96 -51.57 11.16 4.17
C ARG A 96 -51.42 12.14 2.99
N ALA A 97 -52.49 12.40 2.24
CA ALA A 97 -52.48 13.37 1.14
C ALA A 97 -52.21 14.79 1.64
N SER A 98 -52.90 15.22 2.70
CA SER A 98 -52.70 16.53 3.33
C SER A 98 -51.32 16.67 3.96
N ALA A 99 -50.86 15.64 4.68
CA ALA A 99 -49.52 15.61 5.25
C ALA A 99 -48.43 15.69 4.16
N ALA A 100 -48.61 15.00 3.03
CA ALA A 100 -47.68 15.06 1.90
C ALA A 100 -47.60 16.45 1.27
N SER A 101 -48.74 17.14 1.13
CA SER A 101 -48.78 18.53 0.66
C SER A 101 -48.01 19.46 1.59
N VAL A 102 -48.21 19.34 2.90
CA VAL A 102 -47.50 20.15 3.91
C VAL A 102 -46.00 19.82 3.89
N MET A 103 -45.62 18.55 3.84
CA MET A 103 -44.22 18.15 3.73
C MET A 103 -43.55 18.71 2.47
N THR A 104 -44.26 18.75 1.33
CA THR A 104 -43.74 19.32 0.07
C THR A 104 -43.54 20.82 0.15
N PHE A 105 -44.37 21.54 0.91
CA PHE A 105 -44.21 22.98 1.13
C PHE A 105 -42.96 23.34 1.95
N PHE A 106 -42.56 22.47 2.89
CA PHE A 106 -41.38 22.68 3.74
C PHE A 106 -40.08 22.12 3.15
N LEU A 107 -40.10 21.68 1.89
CA LEU A 107 -38.95 21.18 1.12
C LEU A 107 -38.50 22.19 0.09
#